data_AF-A0A351J0E2-F1
#
_entry.id   AF-A0A351J0E2-F1
#
_cell.length_a   1.000
_cell.length_b   1.000
_cell.length_c   1.000
_cell.angle_alpha   90.00
_cell.angle_beta   90.00
_cell.angle_gamma   90.00
#
_symmetry.space_group_name_H-M   'P 1'
#
loop_
_entity.id
_entity.type
_entity.pdbx_description
1 polymer ?
#
loop_
_entity_poly.entity_id
_entity_poly.type
_entity_poly.pdbx_seq_one_letter_code
_entity_poly.pdbx_strand_id
1 'polypeptide(L)'
;EKEGAYTLSLEIIKRLKQRNITPVVPLALHEQLRNQDGVFLFCENLLPYLSLCIVLGGDGSILAASKHTAPWGIPILGFHFGRVGFMAELEKDELHYLDDVLDGKSYTVEERSMLKVTLPHGKEVTALNDVLITNPGHAMLDADVLADGSLLQHYHA
;
A
#
# COMPACT_ATOMS: atom_id res chain seq x y z
N GLU A 1 14.37 -14.12 -5.09
CA GLU A 1 13.25 -13.25 -4.66
C GLU A 1 13.56 -11.75 -4.76
N LYS A 2 14.56 -11.18 -4.06
CA LYS A 2 14.87 -9.73 -4.13
C LYS A 2 15.41 -9.24 -5.49
N GLU A 3 16.24 -10.03 -6.16
CA GLU A 3 16.86 -9.66 -7.44
C GLU A 3 15.84 -9.52 -8.59
N GLY A 4 14.78 -10.34 -8.56
CA GLY A 4 13.68 -10.23 -9.51
C GLY A 4 12.85 -8.95 -9.30
N ALA A 5 12.51 -8.62 -8.04
CA ALA A 5 11.72 -7.43 -7.74
C ALA A 5 12.49 -6.16 -8.12
N TYR A 6 13.81 -6.18 -7.91
CA TYR A 6 14.70 -5.13 -8.35
C TYR A 6 14.68 -4.97 -9.88
N THR A 7 14.85 -6.06 -10.64
CA THR A 7 14.83 -6.04 -12.10
C THR A 7 13.51 -5.50 -12.64
N LEU A 8 12.39 -5.93 -12.04
CA LEU A 8 11.06 -5.44 -12.38
C LEU A 8 10.90 -3.94 -12.07
N SER A 9 11.45 -3.47 -10.94
CA SER A 9 11.45 -2.04 -10.59
C SER A 9 12.12 -1.19 -11.68
N LEU A 10 13.27 -1.64 -12.18
CA LEU A 10 13.99 -0.91 -13.24
C LEU A 10 13.20 -0.86 -14.54
N GLU A 11 12.54 -1.96 -14.93
CA GLU A 11 11.72 -2.01 -16.13
C GLU A 11 10.48 -1.10 -16.01
N ILE A 12 9.83 -1.08 -14.84
CA ILE A 12 8.72 -0.16 -14.55
C ILE A 12 9.18 1.30 -14.68
N ILE A 13 10.31 1.64 -14.05
CA ILE A 13 10.87 3.00 -14.08
C ILE A 13 11.17 3.42 -15.52
N LYS A 14 11.72 2.52 -16.34
CA LYS A 14 11.96 2.77 -17.76
C LYS A 14 10.66 3.07 -18.52
N ARG A 15 9.60 2.29 -18.31
CA ARG A 15 8.28 2.48 -18.93
C ARG A 15 7.61 3.79 -18.52
N LEU A 16 7.74 4.19 -17.25
CA LEU A 16 7.27 5.48 -16.75
C LEU A 16 7.99 6.63 -17.46
N LYS A 17 9.32 6.58 -17.53
CA LYS A 17 10.13 7.61 -18.19
C LYS A 17 9.84 7.75 -19.68
N GLN A 18 9.60 6.64 -20.39
CA GLN A 18 9.21 6.65 -21.80
C GLN A 18 7.89 7.40 -22.05
N ARG A 19 7.05 7.54 -21.04
CA ARG A 19 5.75 8.25 -21.07
C ARG A 19 5.82 9.63 -20.42
N ASN A 20 7.02 10.15 -20.15
CA ASN A 20 7.23 11.39 -19.39
C ASN A 20 6.57 11.40 -18.00
N ILE A 21 6.39 10.23 -17.40
CA ILE A 21 5.90 10.09 -16.03
C ILE A 21 7.11 10.08 -15.10
N THR A 22 7.07 10.89 -14.05
CA THR A 22 8.16 11.03 -13.09
C THR A 22 8.11 9.91 -12.03
N PRO A 23 9.07 8.96 -12.03
CA PRO A 23 9.15 7.96 -10.97
C PRO A 23 9.65 8.56 -9.66
N VAL A 24 8.95 8.22 -8.57
CA VAL A 24 9.37 8.48 -7.18
C VAL A 24 9.65 7.12 -6.52
N VAL A 25 10.87 6.93 -6.00
CA VAL A 25 11.37 5.61 -5.58
C VAL A 25 11.82 5.60 -4.12
N PRO A 26 11.73 4.46 -3.41
CA PRO A 26 12.29 4.32 -2.07
C PRO A 26 13.82 4.43 -2.08
N LEU A 27 14.40 4.77 -0.91
CA LEU A 27 15.85 4.88 -0.73
C LEU A 27 16.62 3.63 -1.19
N ALA A 28 16.03 2.44 -1.04
CA ALA A 28 16.62 1.17 -1.43
C ALA A 28 16.95 1.07 -2.94
N LEU A 29 16.25 1.81 -3.80
CA LEU A 29 16.53 1.84 -5.25
C LEU A 29 17.42 3.02 -5.65
N HIS A 30 17.66 3.96 -4.75
CA HIS A 30 18.32 5.23 -5.07
C HIS A 30 19.79 5.07 -5.41
N GLU A 31 20.54 4.23 -4.69
CA GLU A 31 21.98 4.09 -4.96
C GLU A 31 22.28 3.67 -6.39
N GLN A 32 21.45 2.80 -6.96
CA GLN A 32 21.62 2.28 -8.31
C GLN A 32 21.03 3.19 -9.39
N LEU A 33 20.06 4.04 -9.02
CA LEU A 33 19.41 5.00 -9.91
C LEU A 33 19.97 6.42 -9.80
N ARG A 34 20.96 6.65 -8.92
CA ARG A 34 21.51 7.97 -8.57
C ARG A 34 21.96 8.81 -9.77
N ASN A 35 22.37 8.16 -10.86
CA ASN A 35 22.86 8.82 -12.07
C ASN A 35 21.80 8.91 -13.17
N GLN A 36 20.54 8.56 -12.89
CA GLN A 36 19.46 8.68 -13.85
C GLN A 36 18.67 9.97 -13.62
N ASP A 37 18.64 10.82 -14.64
CA ASP A 37 17.80 12.02 -14.61
C ASP A 37 16.31 11.65 -14.47
N GLY A 38 15.57 12.51 -13.77
CA GLY A 38 14.11 12.41 -13.65
C GLY A 38 13.60 11.33 -12.69
N VAL A 39 14.45 10.82 -11.79
CA VAL A 39 14.05 9.92 -10.69
C VAL A 39 14.19 10.64 -9.35
N PHE A 40 13.14 10.62 -8.53
CA PHE A 40 13.14 11.30 -7.23
C PHE A 40 13.05 10.31 -6.07
N LEU A 41 13.62 10.68 -4.93
CA LEU A 41 13.46 9.94 -3.69
C LEU A 41 12.09 10.18 -3.08
N PHE A 42 11.45 9.11 -2.62
CA PHE A 42 10.22 9.19 -1.86
C PHE A 42 10.44 9.93 -0.53
N CYS A 43 9.57 10.90 -0.28
CA CYS A 43 9.34 11.48 1.04
C CYS A 43 7.85 11.82 1.18
N GLU A 44 7.34 11.89 2.40
CA GLU A 44 5.91 12.07 2.65
C GLU A 44 5.36 13.38 2.06
N ASN A 45 6.18 14.42 1.95
CA ASN A 45 5.79 15.69 1.34
C ASN A 45 5.47 15.58 -0.17
N LEU A 46 5.83 14.47 -0.81
CA LEU A 46 5.48 14.21 -2.21
C LEU A 46 4.10 13.59 -2.38
N LEU A 47 3.47 13.05 -1.33
CA LEU A 47 2.16 12.40 -1.40
C LEU A 47 1.10 13.21 -2.16
N PRO A 48 0.93 14.54 -1.95
CA PRO A 48 -0.04 15.33 -2.72
C PRO A 48 0.15 15.32 -4.24
N TYR A 49 1.35 14.95 -4.71
CA TYR A 49 1.73 14.99 -6.13
C TYR A 49 1.77 13.60 -6.77
N LEU A 50 1.53 12.53 -6.01
CA LEU A 50 1.51 11.18 -6.53
C LEU A 50 0.12 10.85 -7.07
N SER A 51 0.07 10.20 -8.23
CA SER A 51 -1.18 9.76 -8.88
C SER A 51 -1.41 8.25 -8.83
N LEU A 52 -0.36 7.48 -8.59
CA LEU A 52 -0.38 6.01 -8.53
C LEU A 52 0.75 5.52 -7.62
N CYS A 53 0.45 4.56 -6.75
CA CYS A 53 1.45 3.83 -5.99
C CYS A 53 1.63 2.44 -6.58
N ILE A 54 2.84 2.10 -7.03
CA ILE A 54 3.16 0.76 -7.53
C ILE A 54 3.88 0.00 -6.42
N VAL A 55 3.33 -1.14 -6.01
CA VAL A 55 3.88 -1.99 -4.94
C VAL A 55 4.37 -3.28 -5.54
N LEU A 56 5.66 -3.61 -5.34
CA LEU A 56 6.21 -4.91 -5.71
C LEU A 56 6.35 -5.77 -4.45
N GLY A 57 5.47 -6.75 -4.27
CA GLY A 57 5.45 -7.55 -3.05
C GLY A 57 4.16 -8.35 -2.89
N GLY A 58 3.79 -8.62 -1.63
CA GLY A 58 2.54 -9.28 -1.29
C GLY A 58 1.57 -8.37 -0.54
N ASP A 59 0.53 -8.96 0.03
CA ASP A 59 -0.54 -8.24 0.74
C ASP A 59 0.00 -7.36 1.88
N GLY A 60 1.01 -7.84 2.63
CA GLY A 60 1.64 -7.03 3.69
C GLY A 60 2.28 -5.73 3.19
N SER A 61 2.83 -5.73 1.97
CA SER A 61 3.39 -4.53 1.34
C SER A 61 2.28 -3.58 0.89
N ILE A 62 1.18 -4.12 0.36
CA ILE A 62 0.00 -3.34 -0.03
C ILE A 62 -0.65 -2.70 1.20
N LEU A 63 -0.79 -3.44 2.31
CA LEU A 63 -1.28 -2.92 3.59
C LEU A 63 -0.39 -1.84 4.18
N ALA A 64 0.93 -1.95 3.99
CA ALA A 64 1.86 -0.91 4.43
C ALA A 64 1.69 0.36 3.59
N ALA A 65 1.60 0.22 2.26
CA ALA A 65 1.40 1.33 1.34
C ALA A 65 0.06 2.05 1.57
N SER A 66 -1.02 1.29 1.81
CA SER A 66 -2.38 1.84 1.99
C SER A 66 -2.48 2.83 3.16
N LYS A 67 -1.70 2.64 4.22
CA LYS A 67 -1.63 3.59 5.35
C LYS A 67 -1.19 4.99 4.94
N HIS A 68 -0.33 5.09 3.92
CA HIS A 68 0.18 6.37 3.43
C HIS A 68 -0.64 6.89 2.25
N THR A 69 -1.16 6.02 1.39
CA THR A 69 -1.84 6.42 0.15
C THR A 69 -3.33 6.70 0.33
N ALA A 70 -4.01 5.97 1.22
CA ALA A 70 -5.45 6.10 1.42
C ALA A 70 -5.88 7.51 1.86
N PRO A 71 -5.18 8.22 2.78
CA PRO A 71 -5.54 9.59 3.15
C PRO A 71 -5.48 10.60 1.99
N TRP A 72 -4.76 10.25 0.92
CA TRP A 72 -4.58 11.09 -0.27
C TRP A 72 -5.38 10.59 -1.48
N GLY A 73 -6.15 9.50 -1.34
CA GLY A 73 -6.90 8.90 -2.44
C GLY A 73 -6.00 8.35 -3.56
N ILE A 74 -4.74 8.02 -3.26
CA ILE A 74 -3.80 7.52 -4.27
C ILE A 74 -4.08 6.02 -4.50
N PRO A 75 -4.46 5.59 -5.71
CA PRO A 75 -4.68 4.17 -6.00
C PRO A 75 -3.38 3.36 -5.89
N ILE A 76 -3.52 2.08 -5.56
CA ILE A 76 -2.40 1.14 -5.44
C ILE A 76 -2.52 0.11 -6.55
N LEU A 77 -1.44 -0.07 -7.32
CA LEU A 77 -1.28 -1.18 -8.25
C LEU A 77 -0.24 -2.15 -7.69
N GLY A 78 -0.68 -3.32 -7.26
CA GLY A 78 0.17 -4.34 -6.66
C GLY A 78 0.65 -5.36 -7.68
N PHE A 79 1.97 -5.55 -7.77
CA PHE A 79 2.58 -6.69 -8.44
C PHE A 79 2.92 -7.76 -7.44
N HIS A 80 2.36 -8.94 -7.66
CA HIS A 80 2.65 -10.11 -6.88
C HIS A 80 4.09 -10.57 -7.10
N PHE A 81 4.88 -10.56 -6.03
CA PHE A 81 6.28 -11.01 -6.07
C PHE A 81 6.52 -12.07 -4.99
N GLY A 82 6.19 -13.34 -5.26
CA GLY A 82 6.34 -14.46 -4.32
C GLY A 82 5.21 -15.48 -4.36
N ARG A 83 4.59 -15.75 -3.20
CA ARG A 83 3.44 -16.66 -3.02
C ARG A 83 2.10 -15.94 -3.17
N VAL A 84 1.24 -16.39 -4.09
CA VAL A 84 -0.08 -15.82 -4.41
C VAL A 84 -0.80 -15.26 -3.16
N GLY A 85 -1.11 -13.96 -3.22
CA GLY A 85 -1.88 -13.23 -2.20
C GLY A 85 -3.29 -12.91 -2.69
N PHE A 86 -4.07 -12.20 -1.87
CA PHE A 86 -5.44 -11.81 -2.22
C PHE A 86 -5.56 -10.42 -2.84
N MET A 87 -4.58 -9.54 -2.62
CA MET A 87 -4.68 -8.11 -2.96
C MET A 87 -3.82 -7.67 -4.14
N ALA A 88 -2.74 -8.40 -4.45
CA ALA A 88 -1.88 -8.07 -5.59
C ALA A 88 -2.53 -8.56 -6.89
N GLU A 89 -2.61 -7.69 -7.89
CA GLU A 89 -3.41 -7.92 -9.10
C GLU A 89 -2.59 -8.45 -10.28
N LEU A 90 -1.28 -8.17 -10.33
CA LEU A 90 -0.45 -8.48 -11.50
C LEU A 90 0.74 -9.38 -11.16
N GLU A 91 0.99 -10.41 -11.97
CA GLU A 91 2.25 -11.15 -11.96
C GLU A 91 3.37 -10.43 -12.74
N LYS A 92 4.60 -10.93 -12.63
CA LYS A 92 5.79 -10.30 -13.26
C LYS A 92 5.70 -10.25 -14.80
N ASP A 93 5.05 -11.23 -15.41
CA ASP A 93 4.83 -11.39 -16.84
C ASP A 93 3.60 -10.62 -17.35
N GLU A 94 2.82 -10.07 -16.42
CA GLU A 94 1.63 -9.28 -16.67
C GLU A 94 1.91 -7.76 -16.74
N LEU A 95 3.18 -7.39 -16.90
CA LEU A 95 3.62 -6.00 -16.96
C LEU A 95 2.96 -5.19 -18.10
N HIS A 96 2.45 -5.85 -19.12
CA HIS A 96 1.71 -5.21 -20.20
C HIS A 96 0.42 -4.52 -19.72
N TYR A 97 -0.23 -5.00 -18.66
CA TYR A 97 -1.38 -4.30 -18.07
C TYR A 97 -1.00 -2.97 -17.43
N LEU A 98 0.24 -2.83 -16.94
CA LEU A 98 0.74 -1.52 -16.52
C LEU A 98 0.75 -0.54 -17.70
N ASP A 99 1.15 -0.98 -18.89
CA ASP A 99 1.12 -0.12 -20.07
C ASP A 99 -0.30 0.38 -20.35
N ASP A 100 -1.30 -0.49 -20.20
CA ASP A 100 -2.71 -0.10 -20.37
C ASP A 100 -3.15 0.94 -19.33
N VAL A 101 -2.77 0.78 -18.06
CA VAL A 101 -3.02 1.77 -16.99
C VAL A 101 -2.33 3.10 -17.31
N LEU A 102 -1.05 3.06 -17.69
CA LEU A 102 -0.25 4.26 -17.97
C LEU A 102 -0.70 4.98 -19.24
N ASP A 103 -1.24 4.25 -20.23
CA ASP A 103 -1.78 4.80 -21.46
C ASP A 103 -3.23 5.30 -21.28
N GLY A 104 -3.79 5.20 -20.07
CA GLY A 104 -5.17 5.63 -19.79
C GLY A 104 -6.23 4.77 -20.47
N LYS A 105 -5.90 3.51 -20.79
CA LYS A 105 -6.86 2.53 -21.34
C LYS A 105 -7.79 2.02 -20.23
N SER A 106 -8.62 1.03 -20.55
CA SER A 106 -9.61 0.48 -19.64
C SER A 106 -8.98 -0.17 -18.41
N TYR A 107 -9.13 0.45 -17.25
CA TYR A 107 -8.92 -0.14 -15.92
C TYR A 107 -10.07 0.28 -15.00
N THR A 108 -10.22 -0.43 -13.88
CA THR A 108 -11.17 -0.08 -12.83
C THR A 108 -10.42 0.09 -11.53
N VAL A 109 -10.79 1.11 -10.76
CA VAL A 109 -10.29 1.28 -9.39
C VAL A 109 -11.29 0.66 -8.44
N GLU A 110 -10.87 -0.35 -7.69
CA GLU A 110 -11.69 -0.96 -6.63
C GLU A 110 -11.55 -0.14 -5.34
N GLU A 111 -12.67 0.42 -4.86
CA GLU A 111 -12.71 1.06 -3.56
C GLU A 111 -12.89 0.03 -2.44
N ARG A 112 -12.02 0.08 -1.44
CA ARG A 112 -12.09 -0.80 -0.26
C ARG A 112 -12.41 0.03 0.98
N SER A 113 -13.41 -0.42 1.73
CA SER A 113 -13.77 0.19 3.01
C SER A 113 -12.63 0.01 4.02
N MET A 114 -12.39 1.03 4.83
CA MET A 114 -11.40 0.99 5.91
C MET A 114 -12.08 1.18 7.26
N LEU A 115 -11.57 0.48 8.27
CA LEU A 115 -11.93 0.70 9.65
C LEU A 115 -11.26 1.98 10.14
N LYS A 116 -12.05 2.90 10.68
CA LYS A 116 -11.57 4.09 11.40
C LYS A 116 -11.56 3.78 12.90
N VAL A 117 -10.39 3.90 13.52
CA VAL A 117 -10.18 3.62 14.94
C VAL A 117 -9.81 4.90 15.66
N THR A 118 -10.52 5.20 16.75
CA THR A 118 -10.17 6.30 17.64
C THR A 118 -9.50 5.73 18.88
N LEU A 119 -8.22 6.06 19.07
CA LEU A 119 -7.42 5.70 20.23
C LEU A 119 -7.70 6.66 21.40
N PRO A 120 -7.27 6.32 22.64
CA PRO A 120 -7.31 7.24 23.76
C PRO A 120 -6.69 8.60 23.39
N HIS A 121 -7.24 9.67 23.96
CA HIS A 121 -6.88 11.06 23.65
C HIS A 121 -7.23 11.54 22.23
N GLY A 122 -8.07 10.80 21.50
CA GLY A 122 -8.65 11.25 20.22
C GLY A 122 -7.73 11.06 19.01
N LYS A 123 -6.63 10.32 19.14
CA LYS A 123 -5.78 9.98 18.00
C LYS A 123 -6.52 9.02 17.08
N GLU A 124 -6.67 9.37 15.82
CA GLU A 124 -7.31 8.52 14.81
C GLU A 124 -6.28 7.72 14.02
N VAL A 125 -6.58 6.45 13.75
CA VAL A 125 -5.83 5.59 12.84
C VAL A 125 -6.79 4.80 11.95
N THR A 126 -6.32 4.33 10.80
CA THR A 126 -7.11 3.53 9.87
C THR A 126 -6.52 2.13 9.70
N ALA A 127 -7.37 1.13 9.48
CA ALA A 127 -6.97 -0.23 9.15
C ALA A 127 -7.77 -0.73 7.94
N LEU A 128 -7.10 -1.42 7.03
CA LEU A 128 -7.75 -1.99 5.84
C LEU A 128 -8.38 -3.36 6.12
N ASN A 129 -7.64 -4.24 6.80
CA ASN A 129 -8.11 -5.58 7.11
C ASN A 129 -8.81 -5.59 8.48
N ASP A 130 -8.04 -5.62 9.56
CA ASP A 130 -8.55 -5.84 10.91
C ASP A 130 -7.87 -4.96 11.95
N VAL A 131 -8.51 -4.85 13.11
CA VAL A 131 -7.96 -4.20 14.30
C VAL A 131 -7.88 -5.25 15.39
N LEU A 132 -6.65 -5.54 15.84
CA LEU A 132 -6.42 -6.47 16.94
C LEU A 132 -6.31 -5.72 18.26
N ILE A 133 -7.19 -6.05 19.21
CA ILE A 133 -7.10 -5.60 20.61
C ILE A 133 -6.44 -6.74 21.40
N THR A 134 -5.33 -6.44 22.07
CA THR A 134 -4.58 -7.43 22.85
C THR A 134 -3.91 -6.81 24.06
N ASN A 135 -3.73 -7.59 25.11
CA ASN A 135 -2.95 -7.22 26.28
C ASN A 135 -1.49 -7.72 26.10
N PRO A 136 -0.49 -6.81 26.02
CA PRO A 136 0.91 -7.21 25.79
C PRO A 136 1.48 -8.15 26.87
N GLY A 137 0.90 -8.15 28.06
CA GLY A 137 1.37 -8.95 29.20
C GLY A 137 0.84 -10.39 29.26
N HIS A 138 0.11 -10.87 28.24
CA HIS A 138 -0.59 -12.17 28.23
C HIS A 138 -1.60 -12.37 29.37
N ALA A 139 -1.93 -11.31 30.12
CA ALA A 139 -3.02 -11.33 31.08
C ALA A 139 -4.36 -11.20 30.35
N MET A 140 -5.40 -11.77 30.96
CA MET A 140 -6.77 -11.72 30.45
C MET A 140 -7.20 -10.25 30.24
N LEU A 141 -7.85 -10.00 29.12
CA LEU A 141 -8.47 -8.75 28.73
C LEU A 141 -9.96 -8.80 29.12
N ASP A 142 -10.38 -7.84 29.92
CA ASP A 142 -11.78 -7.56 30.19
C ASP A 142 -12.22 -6.39 29.31
N ALA A 143 -13.24 -6.59 28.48
CA ALA A 143 -13.68 -5.58 27.52
C ALA A 143 -15.20 -5.57 27.34
N ASP A 144 -15.80 -4.38 27.41
CA ASP A 144 -17.16 -4.12 26.97
C ASP A 144 -17.18 -3.85 25.46
N VAL A 145 -18.03 -4.57 24.74
CA VAL A 145 -18.31 -4.33 23.31
C VAL A 145 -19.66 -3.66 23.19
N LEU A 146 -19.66 -2.47 22.59
CA LEU A 146 -20.85 -1.69 22.32
C LEU A 146 -21.07 -1.56 20.80
N ALA A 147 -22.33 -1.61 20.36
CA ALA A 147 -22.73 -1.22 19.00
C ALA A 147 -23.74 -0.08 19.10
N ASP A 148 -23.53 0.98 18.32
CA ASP A 148 -24.36 2.19 18.32
C ASP A 148 -24.64 2.75 19.73
N GLY A 149 -23.62 2.69 20.60
CA GLY A 149 -23.69 3.15 21.99
C GLY A 149 -24.40 2.20 22.97
N SER A 150 -24.92 1.06 22.50
CA SER A 150 -25.59 0.06 23.33
C SER A 150 -24.64 -1.09 23.67
N LEU A 151 -24.59 -1.49 24.94
CA LEU A 151 -23.82 -2.65 25.39
C LEU A 151 -24.37 -3.92 24.72
N LEU A 152 -23.51 -4.61 23.97
CA LEU A 152 -23.83 -5.91 23.39
C LEU A 152 -23.38 -7.05 24.31
N GLN A 153 -22.11 -7.02 24.73
CA GLN A 153 -21.50 -8.12 25.44
C GLN A 153 -20.28 -7.66 26.23
N HIS A 154 -20.07 -8.30 27.38
CA HIS A 154 -18.82 -8.26 28.12
C HIS A 154 -17.96 -9.49 27.77
N TYR A 155 -16.71 -9.26 27.38
CA TYR A 155 -15.74 -10.30 27.03
C TYR A 155 -14.65 -10.42 28.09
N HIS A 156 -14.29 -11.66 28.39
CA HIS A 156 -13.12 -12.06 29.18
C HIS A 156 -12.25 -12.94 28.27
N ALA A 157 -11.11 -12.44 27.80
CA ALA A 157 -10.31 -13.08 26.74
C ALA A 157 -8.80 -13.14 27.03
#